data_AF-A0A7N0VKJ2-F1
#
_entry.id   AF-A0A7N0VKJ2-F1
#
_cell.length_a   1.000
_cell.length_b   1.000
_cell.length_c   1.000
_cell.angle_alpha   90.00
_cell.angle_beta   90.00
_cell.angle_gamma   90.00
#
_symmetry.space_group_name_H-M   'P 1'
#
loop_
_entity.id
_entity.type
_entity.pdbx_description
1 polymer ?
#
loop_
_entity_poly.entity_id
_entity_poly.type
_entity_poly.pdbx_seq_one_letter_code
_entity_poly.pdbx_strand_id
1 'polypeptide(L)' 'MAIEAWFMDDCNEDKRLPHHLNPHQFVSPDQLAELGVLYWNLNLKDYENDAEMQKIREDRGYNYTVSYINWERIF' A
#
# COMPACT_ATOMS: atom_id res chain seq x y z
N MET A 1 0.00 7.41 9.22
CA MET A 1 -0.26 8.10 7.94
C MET A 1 -1.44 7.42 7.28
N ALA A 2 -2.35 8.18 6.67
CA ALA A 2 -3.44 7.62 5.87
C ALA A 2 -2.95 7.34 4.44
N ILE A 3 -3.57 6.38 3.76
CA ILE A 3 -3.30 6.11 2.34
C ILE A 3 -3.93 7.20 1.47
N GLU A 4 -3.19 7.68 0.49
CA GLU A 4 -3.67 8.61 -0.54
C GLU A 4 -3.70 7.89 -1.89
N ALA A 5 -4.78 8.11 -2.65
CA ALA A 5 -4.95 7.60 -4.00
C ALA A 5 -5.62 8.69 -4.87
N TRP A 6 -5.33 8.70 -6.16
CA TRP A 6 -5.85 9.70 -7.09
C TRP A 6 -5.92 9.14 -8.52
N PHE A 7 -6.70 9.80 -9.38
CA PHE A 7 -6.70 9.53 -10.82
C PHE A 7 -5.46 10.11 -11.49
N MET A 8 -4.87 9.34 -12.40
CA MET A 8 -3.67 9.72 -13.13
C MET A 8 -3.99 10.44 -14.45
N ASP A 9 -3.09 11.33 -14.87
CA ASP A 9 -3.11 11.91 -16.21
C ASP A 9 -2.60 10.94 -17.30
N ASP A 10 -2.80 11.30 -18.56
CA ASP A 10 -2.43 10.49 -19.72
C ASP A 10 -1.00 10.81 -20.22
N CYS A 11 -0.18 11.48 -19.40
CA CYS A 11 1.12 11.99 -19.81
C CYS A 11 2.18 10.88 -19.89
N ASN A 12 3.04 10.93 -20.92
CA ASN A 12 4.15 9.99 -21.10
C ASN A 12 5.48 10.48 -20.49
N GLU A 13 5.41 11.39 -19.52
CA GLU A 13 6.56 11.89 -18.76
C GLU A 13 7.15 10.82 -17.80
N ASP A 14 8.08 11.23 -16.92
CA ASP A 14 8.69 10.33 -15.94
C ASP A 14 7.64 9.74 -14.99
N LYS A 15 7.42 8.43 -15.10
CA LYS A 15 6.45 7.64 -14.33
C LYS A 15 6.62 7.68 -12.81
N ARG A 16 7.74 8.20 -12.31
CA ARG A 16 7.96 8.43 -10.87
C ARG A 16 7.30 9.70 -10.35
N LEU A 17 6.86 10.59 -11.24
CA LEU A 17 6.14 11.80 -10.86
C LEU A 17 4.72 11.45 -10.38
N PRO A 18 4.05 12.34 -9.64
CA PRO A 18 2.71 12.05 -9.11
C PRO A 18 1.63 11.86 -10.18
N HIS A 19 1.76 12.50 -11.36
CA HIS A 19 0.77 12.42 -12.45
C HIS A 19 -0.67 12.77 -12.03
N HIS A 20 -0.86 13.80 -11.20
CA HIS A 20 -2.21 14.24 -10.84
C HIS A 20 -2.94 14.86 -12.03
N LEU A 21 -4.24 14.57 -12.15
CA LEU A 21 -5.13 15.37 -13.00
C LEU A 21 -5.13 16.84 -12.57
N ASN A 22 -5.46 17.74 -13.50
CA ASN A 22 -5.71 19.15 -13.21
C ASN A 22 -7.16 19.50 -13.60
N PRO A 23 -8.08 19.68 -12.63
CA PRO A 23 -7.87 19.72 -11.17
C PRO A 23 -7.63 18.34 -10.54
N HIS A 24 -7.00 18.31 -9.35
CA HIS A 24 -6.72 17.07 -8.62
C HIS A 24 -8.01 16.31 -8.30
N GLN A 25 -8.00 14.99 -8.52
CA GLN A 25 -9.11 14.10 -8.19
C GLN A 25 -8.62 12.97 -7.30
N PHE A 26 -8.88 13.10 -6.00
CA PHE A 26 -8.55 12.08 -5.00
C PHE A 26 -9.60 10.96 -4.98
N VAL A 27 -9.14 9.76 -4.64
CA VAL A 27 -9.95 8.55 -4.49
C VAL A 27 -10.01 8.20 -3.01
N SER A 28 -11.22 8.00 -2.50
CA SER A 28 -11.43 7.61 -1.11
C SER A 28 -11.13 6.12 -0.89
N PRO A 29 -10.77 5.70 0.34
CA PRO A 29 -10.61 4.29 0.68
C PRO A 29 -11.87 3.44 0.41
N ASP A 30 -13.07 4.03 0.56
CA ASP A 30 -14.33 3.32 0.30
C ASP A 30 -14.49 2.97 -1.18
N GLN A 31 -14.12 3.89 -2.09
CA GLN A 31 -14.08 3.61 -3.53
C GLN A 31 -13.07 2.52 -3.88
N LEU A 32 -11.94 2.47 -3.17
CA LEU A 32 -10.97 1.37 -3.33
C LEU A 32 -11.55 0.04 -2.84
N ALA A 33 -12.29 0.05 -1.72
CA ALA A 33 -12.95 -1.14 -1.18
C ALA A 33 -14.02 -1.70 -2.13
N GLU A 34 -14.78 -0.83 -2.82
CA GLU A 34 -15.74 -1.23 -3.86
C GLU A 34 -15.06 -1.95 -5.03
N LEU A 35 -13.81 -1.60 -5.35
CA LEU A 35 -12.99 -2.29 -6.36
C LEU A 35 -12.35 -3.59 -5.83
N GLY A 36 -12.56 -3.92 -4.55
CA GLY A 36 -11.96 -5.08 -3.89
C GLY A 36 -10.53 -4.84 -3.38
N VAL A 37 -10.05 -3.59 -3.39
CA VAL A 37 -8.76 -3.22 -2.81
C VAL A 37 -8.93 -3.04 -1.31
N LEU A 38 -8.12 -3.76 -0.54
CA LEU A 38 -8.16 -3.72 0.92
C LEU A 38 -6.86 -3.12 1.46
N TYR A 39 -6.98 -2.33 2.52
CA TYR A 39 -5.86 -1.62 3.14
C TYR A 39 -5.82 -1.90 4.64
N TRP A 40 -4.61 -2.09 5.16
CA TRP A 40 -4.33 -2.21 6.59
C TRP A 40 -3.12 -1.34 6.92
N ASN A 41 -3.17 -0.65 8.06
CA ASN A 41 -2.08 0.17 8.57
C ASN A 41 -1.32 -0.63 9.63
N LEU A 42 -0.20 -1.24 9.24
CA LEU A 42 0.58 -2.15 10.09
C LEU A 42 1.81 -1.47 10.71
N ASN A 43 2.31 -2.03 11.81
CA ASN A 43 3.51 -1.52 12.45
C ASN A 43 4.79 -2.04 11.76
N LEU A 44 5.45 -1.16 11.01
CA LEU A 44 6.68 -1.51 10.28
C LEU A 44 7.90 -1.79 11.19
N LYS A 45 7.87 -1.41 12.47
CA LYS A 45 9.00 -1.64 13.39
C LYS A 45 9.09 -3.07 13.89
N ASP A 46 7.96 -3.78 13.94
CA ASP A 46 7.88 -5.14 14.48
C ASP A 46 6.94 -5.99 13.63
N TYR A 47 7.19 -6.00 12.32
CA TYR A 47 6.33 -6.70 11.35
C TYR A 47 6.33 -8.24 11.55
N GLU A 48 7.36 -8.80 12.21
CA GLU A 48 7.45 -10.24 12.48
C GLU A 48 6.51 -10.68 13.61
N ASN A 49 6.32 -9.84 14.63
CA ASN A 49 5.47 -10.12 15.78
C ASN A 49 4.15 -9.33 15.78
N ASP A 50 3.86 -8.59 14.71
CA ASP A 50 2.60 -7.84 14.59
C ASP A 50 1.41 -8.80 14.57
N ALA A 51 0.64 -8.82 15.66
CA ALA A 51 -0.52 -9.67 15.84
C ALA A 51 -1.64 -9.36 14.82
N GLU A 52 -1.75 -8.10 14.36
CA GLU A 52 -2.72 -7.75 13.33
C GLU A 52 -2.30 -8.35 11.98
N MET A 53 -1.00 -8.33 11.66
CA MET A 53 -0.47 -8.96 10.46
C MET A 53 -0.69 -10.48 10.47
N GLN A 54 -0.45 -11.15 11.59
CA GLN A 54 -0.69 -12.59 11.74
C GLN A 54 -2.17 -12.92 11.49
N LYS A 55 -3.08 -12.17 12.12
CA LYS A 55 -4.52 -12.34 11.94
C LYS A 55 -4.96 -12.16 10.49
N ILE A 56 -4.50 -11.10 9.81
CA ILE A 56 -4.83 -10.86 8.40
C ILE A 56 -4.37 -12.02 7.51
N ARG A 57 -3.19 -12.58 7.80
CA ARG A 57 -2.64 -13.71 7.04
C ARG A 57 -3.45 -14.98 7.25
N GLU A 58 -3.85 -15.26 8.48
CA GLU A 58 -4.70 -16.42 8.81
C GLU A 58 -6.08 -16.30 8.16
N ASP A 59 -6.75 -15.15 8.33
CA ASP A 59 -8.09 -14.89 7.79
C ASP A 59 -8.13 -14.98 6.25
N ARG A 60 -7.02 -14.66 5.58
CA ARG A 60 -6.94 -14.66 4.11
C ARG A 60 -6.16 -15.83 3.51
N GLY A 61 -5.59 -16.70 4.33
CA GLY A 61 -4.80 -17.85 3.86
C GLY A 61 -3.46 -17.49 3.21
N TYR A 62 -2.84 -16.38 3.62
CA TYR A 62 -1.52 -15.95 3.11
C TYR A 62 -0.39 -16.78 3.75
N ASN A 63 -0.11 -17.93 3.14
CA ASN A 63 0.82 -18.96 3.64
C ASN A 63 2.28 -18.81 3.16
N TYR A 64 2.54 -17.91 2.21
CA TYR A 64 3.88 -17.65 1.69
C TYR A 64 4.29 -16.21 1.97
N THR A 65 5.51 -16.02 2.45
CA THR A 65 6.09 -14.69 2.70
C THR A 65 7.57 -14.77 2.41
N VAL A 66 8.09 -13.77 1.69
CA VAL A 66 9.53 -13.62 1.46
C VAL A 66 9.92 -12.23 1.92
N SER A 67 10.80 -12.16 2.91
CA SER A 67 11.42 -10.92 3.35
C SER A 67 12.79 -10.77 2.66
N TYR A 68 12.94 -9.74 1.82
CA TYR A 68 14.22 -9.35 1.22
C TYR A 68 14.80 -8.09 1.87
N ILE A 69 14.48 -7.87 3.15
CA ILE A 69 14.88 -6.63 3.82
C ILE A 69 16.07 -6.94 4.73
N ASN A 70 17.27 -6.72 4.21
CA ASN A 70 18.47 -6.58 5.02
C ASN A 70 18.71 -5.08 5.25
N TRP A 71 18.26 -4.58 6.40
CA TRP A 71 18.35 -3.16 6.78
C TRP A 71 19.79 -2.64 6.92
N GLU A 72 20.79 -3.52 6.95
CA GLU A 72 22.22 -3.14 6.97
C GLU A 72 22.75 -2.71 5.60
N ARG A 73 21.97 -2.85 4.52
CA ARG A 73 22.40 -2.54 3.14
C ARG A 73 21.86 -1.22 2.58
N ILE A 74 21.04 -0.50 3.34
CA ILE A 74 20.35 0.73 2.90
C ILE A 74 20.86 1.99 3.66
N PHE A 75 21.90 1.86 4.50
CA PHE A 75 22.64 2.99 5.05
C PHE A 75 24.10 2.96 4.62
#